data_AF-A0A918WQ55-F1
#
_entry.id   AF-A0A918WQ55-F1
#
_cell.length_a   1.000
_cell.length_b   1.000
_cell.length_c   1.000
_cell.angle_alpha   90.00
_cell.angle_beta   90.00
_cell.angle_gamma   90.00
#
_symmetry.space_group_name_H-M   'P 1'
#
loop_
_entity.id
_entity.type
_entity.pdbx_description
1 polymer ?
#
loop_
_entity_poly.entity_id
_entity_poly.type
_entity_poly.pdbx_seq_one_letter_code
_entity_poly.pdbx_strand_id
1 'polypeptide(L)'
;MSGFEKLHLWGLGLLVLAYGVFVLVMTDGGQLASQTPGRILTILLVYLVVVGLALGTLFVRGLEGRTQPDERESAIDGRGERAGYYGVETGLAVLMLLVLADAWGSGILGSFRLDRPEAVVFALVTVSTIGGICRFLAGWRAARVS
;
A
#
# COMPACT_ATOMS: atom_id res chain seq x y z
N MET A 1 13.87 9.14 -19.05
CA MET A 1 13.27 8.19 -18.11
C MET A 1 13.04 6.86 -18.82
N SER A 2 13.55 5.77 -18.28
CA SER A 2 13.34 4.43 -18.86
C SER A 2 11.86 4.03 -18.77
N GLY A 3 11.39 3.13 -19.64
CA GLY A 3 10.00 2.67 -19.54
C GLY A 3 9.72 1.95 -18.21
N PHE A 4 10.73 1.27 -17.65
CA PHE A 4 10.64 0.61 -16.34
C PHE A 4 10.54 1.62 -15.18
N GLU A 5 11.26 2.74 -15.27
CA GLU A 5 11.16 3.87 -14.35
C GLU A 5 9.75 4.50 -14.38
N LYS A 6 9.19 4.70 -15.58
CA LYS A 6 7.83 5.22 -15.75
C LYS A 6 6.79 4.28 -15.14
N LEU A 7 6.92 2.96 -15.34
CA LEU A 7 5.99 1.98 -14.78
C LEU A 7 5.94 2.04 -13.25
N HIS A 8 7.08 2.12 -12.59
CA HIS A 8 7.13 2.23 -11.13
C HIS A 8 6.47 3.52 -10.62
N LEU A 9 6.65 4.63 -11.33
CA LEU A 9 5.98 5.90 -10.99
C LEU A 9 4.48 5.86 -11.24
N TRP A 10 4.03 5.23 -12.32
CA TRP A 10 2.60 5.03 -12.59
C TRP A 10 1.97 4.14 -11.52
N GLY A 11 2.61 3.02 -11.16
CA GLY A 11 2.17 2.14 -10.09
C GLY A 11 2.12 2.86 -8.74
N LEU A 12 3.14 3.67 -8.41
CA LEU A 12 3.15 4.52 -7.22
C LEU A 12 2.00 5.53 -7.24
N GLY A 13 1.81 6.25 -8.35
CA GLY A 13 0.76 7.24 -8.49
C GLY A 13 -0.64 6.63 -8.34
N LEU A 14 -0.87 5.47 -8.95
CA LEU A 14 -2.13 4.74 -8.82
C LEU A 14 -2.37 4.29 -7.38
N LEU A 15 -1.34 3.76 -6.70
CA LEU A 15 -1.42 3.33 -5.31
C LEU A 15 -1.73 4.49 -4.36
N VAL A 16 -1.02 5.62 -4.50
CA VAL A 16 -1.22 6.81 -3.68
C VAL A 16 -2.61 7.40 -3.91
N LEU A 17 -3.08 7.46 -5.16
CA LEU A 17 -4.43 7.90 -5.48
C LEU A 17 -5.49 6.97 -4.85
N ALA A 18 -5.32 5.66 -5.01
CA ALA A 18 -6.23 4.65 -4.44
C ALA A 18 -6.32 4.77 -2.93
N TYR A 19 -5.17 4.93 -2.26
CA TYR A 19 -5.11 5.12 -0.83
C TYR A 19 -5.74 6.46 -0.39
N GLY A 20 -5.48 7.55 -1.11
CA GLY A 20 -6.12 8.84 -0.83
C GLY A 20 -7.64 8.76 -0.91
N VAL A 21 -8.18 8.12 -1.96
CA VAL A 21 -9.62 7.88 -2.10
C VAL A 21 -10.14 6.97 -0.98
N PHE A 22 -9.42 5.90 -0.64
CA PHE A 22 -9.77 5.01 0.46
C PHE A 22 -9.89 5.78 1.79
N VAL A 23 -8.91 6.63 2.10
CA VAL A 23 -8.94 7.47 3.31
C VAL A 23 -10.15 8.40 3.28
N LEU A 24 -10.37 9.11 2.18
CA LEU A 24 -11.52 10.02 2.05
C LEU A 24 -12.87 9.32 2.23
N VAL A 25 -13.01 8.07 1.77
CA VAL A 25 -14.25 7.30 1.90
C VAL A 25 -14.42 6.72 3.31
N MET A 26 -13.32 6.38 3.99
CA MET A 26 -13.33 5.80 5.33
C MET A 26 -13.40 6.85 6.46
N THR A 27 -13.07 8.11 6.17
CA THR A 27 -13.08 9.19 7.17
C THR A 27 -14.18 10.20 6.93
N ASP A 28 -14.75 10.74 8.01
CA ASP A 28 -15.66 11.87 8.01
C ASP A 28 -15.09 12.98 8.91
N GLY A 29 -14.75 14.13 8.32
CA GLY A 29 -14.17 15.26 9.06
C GLY A 29 -12.85 14.95 9.80
N GLY A 30 -12.06 13.99 9.30
CA GLY A 30 -10.79 13.57 9.94
C GLY A 30 -10.93 12.50 11.02
N GLN A 31 -12.15 12.01 11.28
CA GLN A 31 -12.40 10.86 12.15
C GLN A 31 -12.78 9.63 11.33
N LEU A 32 -12.51 8.43 11.85
CA LEU A 32 -12.93 7.21 11.19
C LEU A 32 -14.46 7.06 11.25
N ALA A 33 -15.11 7.07 10.09
CA ALA A 33 -16.55 6.97 9.98
C ALA A 33 -17.04 5.58 10.37
N SER A 34 -18.19 5.51 11.04
CA SER A 34 -18.88 4.24 11.28
C SER A 34 -19.40 3.69 9.95
N GLN A 35 -18.99 2.48 9.58
CA GLN A 35 -19.36 1.86 8.31
C GLN A 35 -20.07 0.52 8.54
N THR A 36 -21.02 0.19 7.68
CA THR A 36 -21.63 -1.14 7.70
C THR A 36 -20.65 -2.18 7.13
N PRO A 37 -20.68 -3.45 7.60
CA PRO A 37 -19.79 -4.50 7.10
C PRO A 37 -19.82 -4.66 5.56
N GLY A 38 -21.02 -4.57 4.96
CA GLY A 38 -21.18 -4.63 3.51
C GLY A 38 -20.45 -3.50 2.78
N ARG A 39 -20.52 -2.27 3.31
CA ARG A 39 -19.82 -1.12 2.71
C ARG A 39 -18.30 -1.25 2.86
N ILE A 40 -17.81 -1.72 4.02
CA ILE A 40 -16.38 -2.01 4.23
C ILE A 40 -15.87 -3.02 3.20
N LEU A 41 -16.61 -4.11 2.99
CA LEU A 41 -16.25 -5.14 2.01
C LEU A 41 -16.18 -4.56 0.59
N THR A 42 -17.17 -3.77 0.17
CA THR A 42 -17.16 -3.13 -1.15
C THR A 42 -15.97 -2.20 -1.33
N ILE A 43 -15.68 -1.35 -0.34
CA ILE A 43 -14.52 -0.45 -0.35
C ILE A 43 -13.23 -1.25 -0.47
N LEU A 44 -13.09 -2.31 0.33
CA LEU A 44 -11.90 -3.17 0.32
C LEU A 44 -11.71 -3.87 -1.03
N LEU A 45 -12.78 -4.41 -1.62
CA LEU A 45 -12.71 -5.06 -2.94
C LEU A 45 -12.29 -4.08 -4.03
N VAL A 46 -12.88 -2.87 -4.05
CA VAL A 46 -12.49 -1.82 -5.01
C VAL A 46 -11.02 -1.44 -4.82
N TYR A 47 -10.58 -1.25 -3.58
CA TYR A 47 -9.19 -0.95 -3.26
C TYR A 47 -8.24 -2.05 -3.75
N LEU A 48 -8.55 -3.32 -3.47
CA LEU A 48 -7.74 -4.47 -3.89
C LEU A 48 -7.66 -4.61 -5.41
N VAL A 49 -8.74 -4.32 -6.14
CA VAL A 49 -8.71 -4.30 -7.61
C VAL A 49 -7.72 -3.25 -8.12
N VAL A 50 -7.74 -2.05 -7.56
CA VAL A 50 -6.82 -0.97 -7.98
C VAL A 50 -5.37 -1.28 -7.62
N VAL A 51 -5.11 -1.86 -6.43
CA VAL A 51 -3.76 -2.32 -6.06
C VAL A 51 -3.30 -3.46 -6.96
N GLY A 52 -4.19 -4.40 -7.28
CA GLY A 52 -3.92 -5.49 -8.23
C GLY A 52 -3.55 -4.96 -9.61
N LEU A 53 -4.23 -3.91 -10.10
CA LEU A 53 -3.87 -3.20 -11.32
C LEU A 53 -2.51 -2.50 -11.21
N ALA A 54 -2.24 -1.83 -10.07
CA ALA A 54 -0.95 -1.18 -9.82
C ALA A 54 0.21 -2.17 -9.89
N LEU A 55 0.09 -3.31 -9.21
CA LEU A 55 1.07 -4.40 -9.25
C LEU A 55 1.12 -5.06 -10.64
N GLY A 56 -0.03 -5.20 -11.29
CA GLY A 56 -0.15 -5.72 -12.65
C GLY A 56 0.63 -4.90 -13.67
N THR A 57 0.80 -3.58 -13.48
CA THR A 57 1.65 -2.76 -14.37
C THR A 57 3.10 -3.26 -14.45
N LEU A 58 3.60 -3.94 -13.42
CA LEU A 58 4.93 -4.57 -13.41
C LEU A 58 4.97 -5.85 -14.26
N PHE A 59 3.84 -6.54 -14.42
CA PHE A 59 3.72 -7.79 -15.19
C PHE A 59 3.41 -7.57 -16.68
N VAL A 60 2.78 -6.44 -17.06
CA VAL A 60 2.31 -6.18 -18.43
C VAL A 60 3.45 -6.16 -19.48
N ARG A 61 4.71 -5.95 -19.10
CA ARG A 61 5.84 -6.03 -20.04
C ARG A 61 6.12 -7.41 -20.61
N GLY A 62 5.60 -8.49 -19.99
CA GLY A 62 5.62 -9.82 -20.59
C GLY A 62 4.71 -9.98 -21.82
N LEU A 63 3.72 -9.09 -22.00
CA LEU A 63 2.73 -9.18 -23.09
C LEU A 63 3.19 -8.53 -24.39
N GLU A 64 4.21 -7.66 -24.36
CA GLU A 64 4.77 -6.99 -25.55
C GLU A 64 5.80 -7.86 -26.33
N GLY A 65 5.77 -9.18 -26.16
CA GLY A 65 6.64 -10.11 -26.91
C GLY A 65 8.05 -10.28 -26.35
N ARG A 66 8.36 -9.70 -25.18
CA ARG A 66 9.55 -10.01 -24.40
C ARG A 66 9.22 -11.13 -23.42
N THR A 67 9.58 -12.36 -23.79
CA THR A 67 9.19 -13.58 -23.06
C THR A 67 9.83 -13.73 -21.68
N GLN A 68 10.84 -12.93 -21.33
CA GLN A 68 11.43 -12.90 -19.99
C GLN A 68 11.87 -11.48 -19.62
N PRO A 69 11.63 -11.04 -18.37
CA PRO A 69 12.26 -9.84 -17.84
C PRO A 69 13.78 -10.05 -17.83
N ASP A 70 14.53 -9.05 -18.30
CA ASP A 70 16.00 -9.09 -18.23
C ASP A 70 16.45 -9.31 -16.77
N GLU A 71 17.59 -9.98 -16.56
CA GLU A 71 18.16 -10.22 -15.21
C GLU A 71 18.21 -8.92 -14.38
N ARG A 72 18.43 -7.79 -15.05
CA ARG A 72 18.43 -6.46 -14.45
C ARG A 72 17.05 -6.02 -13.97
N GLU A 73 15.99 -6.23 -14.75
CA GLU A 73 14.61 -5.88 -14.35
C GLU A 73 14.17 -6.76 -13.16
N SER A 74 14.53 -8.04 -13.18
CA SER A 74 14.29 -8.96 -12.05
C SER A 74 15.02 -8.51 -10.78
N ALA A 75 16.28 -8.09 -10.90
CA ALA A 75 17.05 -7.59 -9.76
C ALA A 75 16.46 -6.29 -9.18
N ILE A 76 15.91 -5.40 -10.02
CA ILE A 76 15.24 -4.17 -9.55
C ILE A 76 13.94 -4.54 -8.83
N ASP A 77 13.12 -5.41 -9.41
CA ASP A 77 11.86 -5.82 -8.79
C ASP A 77 12.09 -6.53 -7.45
N GLY A 78 13.10 -7.40 -7.37
CA GLY A 78 13.50 -8.06 -6.11
C GLY A 78 13.99 -7.08 -5.04
N ARG A 79 14.65 -5.98 -5.41
CA ARG A 79 14.97 -4.89 -4.45
C ARG A 79 13.72 -4.15 -4.00
N GLY A 80 12.79 -3.89 -4.93
CA GLY A 80 11.50 -3.31 -4.63
C GLY A 80 10.72 -4.18 -3.64
N GLU A 81 10.63 -5.47 -3.89
CA GLU A 81 9.92 -6.41 -3.03
C GLU A 81 10.49 -6.43 -1.60
N ARG A 82 11.82 -6.51 -1.45
CA ARG A 82 12.47 -6.43 -0.13
C ARG A 82 12.15 -5.12 0.60
N ALA A 83 12.19 -3.99 -0.08
CA ALA A 83 11.81 -2.72 0.51
C ALA A 83 10.33 -2.70 0.93
N GLY A 84 9.47 -3.35 0.16
CA GLY A 84 8.06 -3.54 0.52
C GLY A 84 7.88 -4.33 1.81
N TYR A 85 8.60 -5.45 1.97
CA TYR A 85 8.58 -6.23 3.22
C TYR A 85 8.99 -5.40 4.43
N TYR A 86 10.10 -4.64 4.34
CA TYR A 86 10.52 -3.77 5.44
C TYR A 86 9.51 -2.66 5.73
N GLY A 87 8.83 -2.14 4.71
CA GLY A 87 7.75 -1.17 4.86
C GLY A 87 6.56 -1.75 5.64
N VAL A 88 6.14 -2.98 5.30
CA VAL A 88 5.09 -3.70 6.04
C VAL A 88 5.51 -3.97 7.48
N GLU A 89 6.72 -4.50 7.70
CA GLU A 89 7.23 -4.82 9.04
C GLU A 89 7.29 -3.58 9.92
N THR A 90 7.78 -2.46 9.38
CA THR A 90 7.79 -1.15 10.08
C THR A 90 6.38 -0.69 10.40
N GLY A 91 5.45 -0.79 9.45
CA GLY A 91 4.04 -0.43 9.65
C GLY A 91 3.36 -1.28 10.73
N LEU A 92 3.64 -2.59 10.77
CA LEU A 92 3.15 -3.48 11.81
C LEU A 92 3.75 -3.14 13.17
N ALA A 93 5.05 -2.85 13.25
CA ALA A 93 5.68 -2.44 14.50
C ALA A 93 5.07 -1.15 15.06
N VAL A 94 4.82 -0.16 14.20
CA VAL A 94 4.11 1.07 14.58
C VAL A 94 2.69 0.76 15.07
N LEU A 95 1.96 -0.10 14.37
CA LEU A 95 0.62 -0.52 14.78
C LEU A 95 0.62 -1.20 16.15
N MET A 96 1.59 -2.08 16.43
CA MET A 96 1.76 -2.72 17.74
C MET A 96 2.03 -1.69 18.85
N LEU A 97 2.87 -0.69 18.59
CA LEU A 97 3.13 0.39 19.55
C LEU A 97 1.86 1.21 19.82
N LEU A 98 1.06 1.48 18.80
CA LEU A 98 -0.22 2.18 18.95
C LEU A 98 -1.23 1.38 19.78
N VAL A 99 -1.32 0.06 19.54
CA VAL A 99 -2.16 -0.85 20.36
C VAL A 99 -1.70 -0.84 21.82
N LEU A 100 -0.40 -0.94 22.06
CA LEU A 100 0.15 -0.93 23.42
C LEU A 100 -0.12 0.40 24.12
N ALA A 101 0.05 1.52 23.41
CA ALA A 101 -0.24 2.85 23.95
C ALA A 101 -1.72 3.03 24.29
N ASP A 102 -2.63 2.47 23.48
CA ASP A 102 -4.07 2.47 23.75
C ASP A 102 -4.43 1.62 24.97
N ALA A 103 -3.82 0.44 25.10
CA ALA A 103 -3.98 -0.43 26.27
C ALA A 103 -3.49 0.23 27.57
N TRP A 104 -2.52 1.14 27.49
CA TRP A 104 -2.05 1.95 28.62
C TRP A 104 -2.87 3.23 28.86
N GLY A 105 -3.97 3.42 28.13
CA GLY A 105 -4.89 4.54 28.34
C GLY A 105 -4.35 5.89 27.86
N SER A 106 -3.36 5.89 26.96
CA SER A 106 -2.77 7.15 26.47
C SER A 106 -3.74 8.02 25.67
N GLY A 107 -4.84 7.45 25.17
CA GLY A 107 -5.83 8.15 24.35
C GLY A 107 -5.31 8.64 23.00
N ILE A 108 -4.08 8.27 22.61
CA ILE A 108 -3.40 8.73 21.39
C ILE A 108 -4.20 8.37 20.13
N LEU A 109 -4.90 7.22 20.15
CA LEU A 109 -5.70 6.76 19.02
C LEU A 109 -7.02 7.52 18.86
N GLY A 110 -7.54 8.17 19.90
CA GLY A 110 -8.82 8.89 19.85
C GLY A 110 -9.95 8.02 19.29
N SER A 111 -10.45 8.38 18.09
CA SER A 111 -11.49 7.63 17.40
C SER A 111 -10.99 6.36 16.70
N PHE A 112 -9.69 6.13 16.54
CA PHE A 112 -9.11 4.93 15.89
C PHE A 112 -9.01 3.73 16.83
N ARG A 113 -10.09 3.42 17.55
CA ARG A 113 -10.13 2.26 18.45
C ARG A 113 -10.17 0.97 17.63
N LEU A 114 -9.17 0.12 17.82
CA LEU A 114 -8.97 -1.15 17.09
C LEU A 114 -9.91 -2.28 17.54
N ASP A 115 -10.84 -1.99 18.45
CA ASP A 115 -11.97 -2.86 18.78
C ASP A 115 -13.05 -2.85 17.69
N ARG A 116 -13.02 -1.86 16.78
CA ARG A 116 -13.97 -1.74 15.67
C ARG A 116 -13.42 -2.34 14.37
N PRO A 117 -14.24 -3.09 13.60
CA PRO A 117 -13.78 -3.72 12.37
C PRO A 117 -13.30 -2.70 11.32
N GLU A 118 -13.93 -1.53 11.23
CA GLU A 118 -13.50 -0.46 10.33
C GLU A 118 -12.08 0.04 10.63
N ALA A 119 -11.70 0.11 11.90
CA ALA A 119 -10.39 0.60 12.33
C ALA A 119 -9.30 -0.43 12.01
N VAL A 120 -9.60 -1.71 12.22
CA VAL A 120 -8.70 -2.81 11.85
C VAL A 120 -8.46 -2.83 10.34
N VAL A 121 -9.52 -2.74 9.53
CA VAL A 121 -9.37 -2.71 8.07
C VAL A 121 -8.58 -1.48 7.62
N PHE A 122 -8.88 -0.31 8.17
CA PHE A 122 -8.14 0.91 7.86
C PHE A 122 -6.65 0.79 8.19
N ALA A 123 -6.32 0.24 9.36
CA ALA A 123 -4.94 0.03 9.79
C ALA A 123 -4.20 -0.95 8.87
N LEU A 124 -4.79 -2.10 8.55
CA LEU A 124 -4.18 -3.10 7.69
C LEU A 124 -3.99 -2.59 6.26
N VAL A 125 -4.98 -1.88 5.71
CA VAL A 125 -4.85 -1.22 4.39
C VAL A 125 -3.73 -0.20 4.42
N THR A 126 -3.63 0.61 5.47
CA THR A 126 -2.56 1.60 5.62
C THR A 126 -1.17 0.94 5.64
N VAL A 127 -0.98 -0.10 6.46
CA VAL A 127 0.28 -0.86 6.53
C VAL A 127 0.64 -1.49 5.18
N SER A 128 -0.34 -2.11 4.51
CA SER A 128 -0.16 -2.68 3.16
C SER A 128 0.24 -1.60 2.14
N THR A 129 -0.38 -0.43 2.21
CA THR A 129 -0.07 0.72 1.33
C THR A 129 1.35 1.21 1.57
N ILE A 130 1.80 1.32 2.83
CA ILE A 130 3.18 1.69 3.17
C ILE A 130 4.16 0.71 2.49
N GLY A 131 3.90 -0.59 2.61
CA GLY A 131 4.66 -1.62 1.90
C GLY A 131 4.69 -1.41 0.38
N GLY A 132 3.54 -1.16 -0.24
CA GLY A 132 3.45 -0.88 -1.67
C GLY A 132 4.22 0.38 -2.09
N ILE A 133 4.12 1.47 -1.31
CA ILE A 133 4.86 2.72 -1.55
C ILE A 133 6.36 2.45 -1.46
N CYS A 134 6.83 1.75 -0.42
CA CYS A 134 8.23 1.38 -0.26
C CYS A 134 8.73 0.55 -1.46
N ARG A 135 7.92 -0.42 -1.93
CA ARG A 135 8.23 -1.23 -3.11
C ARG A 135 8.42 -0.37 -4.35
N PHE A 136 7.44 0.47 -4.69
CA PHE A 136 7.50 1.27 -5.90
C PHE A 136 8.59 2.35 -5.85
N LEU A 137 8.82 2.98 -4.69
CA LEU A 137 9.90 3.95 -4.52
C LEU A 137 11.28 3.32 -4.66
N ALA A 138 11.50 2.15 -4.04
CA ALA A 138 12.77 1.45 -4.13
C ALA A 138 13.02 0.94 -5.56
N GLY A 139 12.00 0.40 -6.22
CA GLY A 139 12.07 -0.02 -7.61
C GLY A 139 12.35 1.15 -8.56
N TRP A 140 11.67 2.29 -8.38
CA TRP A 140 11.94 3.52 -9.15
C TRP A 140 13.39 4.00 -8.96
N ARG A 141 13.86 4.09 -7.71
CA ARG A 141 15.23 4.52 -7.41
C ARG A 141 16.26 3.56 -8.01
N ALA A 142 16.05 2.26 -7.89
CA ALA A 142 16.95 1.26 -8.45
C ALA A 142 16.95 1.29 -9.99
N ALA A 143 15.80 1.53 -10.64
CA ALA A 143 15.70 1.70 -12.09
C ALA A 143 16.41 2.96 -12.61
N ARG A 144 16.54 4.00 -11.79
CA ARG A 144 17.19 5.26 -12.15
C ARG A 144 18.72 5.23 -12.00
N VAL A 145 19.22 4.46 -11.04
CA VAL A 145 20.66 4.40 -10.70
C VAL A 145 21.41 3.31 -11.47
N SER A 146 20.70 2.31 -11.99
CA SER A 146 21.27 1.28 -12.85
C SER A 146 21.35 1.73 -14.30
#